data_AF-L5KD96-F1
#
_entry.id   AF-L5KD96-F1
#
_cell.length_a   1.000
_cell.length_b   1.000
_cell.length_c   1.000
_cell.angle_alpha   90.00
_cell.angle_beta   90.00
_cell.angle_gamma   90.00
#
_symmetry.space_group_name_H-M   'P 1'
#
loop_
_entity.id
_entity.type
_entity.pdbx_description
1 polymer ?
#
loop_
_entity_poly.entity_id
_entity_poly.type
_entity_poly.pdbx_seq_one_letter_code
_entity_poly.pdbx_strand_id
1 'polypeptide(L)' 'MIQRPHKAATFFGCIGIDKFGEILKKKAAEAHVDAHYYEQNEQPTGTCAACITGDNRNIDRDKSHKSGNKSSM' A
#
# COMPACT_ATOMS: atom_id res chain seq x y z
N MET A 1 8.21 25.81 -22.36
CA MET A 1 7.08 24.94 -21.95
C MET A 1 7.66 23.61 -21.48
N ILE A 2 7.02 22.96 -20.50
CA ILE A 2 7.35 21.69 -19.80
C ILE A 2 7.82 21.96 -18.37
N GLN A 3 6.81 22.13 -17.50
CA GLN A 3 6.94 22.06 -16.04
C GLN A 3 7.71 20.78 -15.70
N ARG A 4 8.83 20.86 -14.97
CA ARG A 4 9.45 19.68 -14.36
C ARG A 4 8.48 19.23 -13.27
N PRO A 5 7.65 18.18 -13.44
CA PRO A 5 6.61 17.92 -12.49
C PRO A 5 7.25 17.17 -11.33
N HIS A 6 7.84 17.91 -10.38
CA HIS A 6 7.97 17.41 -9.03
C HIS A 6 6.55 17.11 -8.55
N LYS A 7 6.27 15.85 -8.19
CA LYS A 7 4.92 15.39 -7.79
C LYS A 7 3.90 15.36 -8.93
N ALA A 8 4.23 14.68 -10.03
CA ALA A 8 3.35 14.55 -11.21
C ALA A 8 2.05 13.78 -10.94
N ALA A 9 2.01 12.95 -9.90
CA ALA A 9 0.87 12.12 -9.55
C ALA A 9 0.60 12.17 -8.04
N THR A 10 -0.66 12.31 -7.68
CA THR A 10 -1.14 12.23 -6.29
C THR A 10 -1.81 10.88 -6.06
N PHE A 11 -1.48 10.21 -4.96
CA PHE A 11 -2.04 8.91 -4.59
C PHE A 11 -2.74 9.02 -3.23
N PHE A 12 -3.95 8.45 -3.12
CA PHE A 12 -4.67 8.34 -1.86
C PHE A 12 -4.92 6.87 -1.52
N GLY A 13 -4.69 6.47 -0.28
CA GLY A 13 -4.95 5.10 0.18
C GLY A 13 -4.91 4.95 1.69
N CYS A 14 -5.09 3.72 2.18
CA CYS A 14 -5.00 3.40 3.60
C CYS A 14 -3.83 2.46 3.86
N ILE A 15 -3.10 2.67 4.95
CA ILE A 15 -1.99 1.84 5.41
C ILE A 15 -2.13 1.54 6.90
N GLY A 16 -1.52 0.44 7.34
CA GLY A 16 -1.36 0.16 8.75
C GLY A 16 -0.24 1.00 9.36
N ILE A 17 -0.31 1.29 10.66
CA ILE A 17 0.82 1.83 11.42
C ILE A 17 1.80 0.70 11.71
N ASP A 18 2.54 0.32 10.68
CA ASP A 18 3.52 -0.75 10.72
C ASP A 18 4.75 -0.43 9.88
N LYS A 19 5.77 -1.30 9.98
CA LYS A 19 7.03 -1.15 9.25
C LYS A 19 6.83 -1.10 7.73
N PHE A 20 5.81 -1.79 7.21
CA PHE A 20 5.53 -1.81 5.77
C PHE A 20 4.90 -0.50 5.30
N GLY A 21 4.04 0.12 6.11
CA GLY A 21 3.48 1.44 5.86
C GLY A 21 4.57 2.51 5.76
N GLU A 22 5.54 2.50 6.68
CA GLU A 22 6.69 3.40 6.64
C GLU A 22 7.58 3.19 5.40
N ILE A 23 7.84 1.94 5.03
CA ILE A 23 8.57 1.63 3.79
C ILE A 23 7.78 2.14 2.57
N LEU A 24 6.46 1.96 2.54
CA LEU A 24 5.62 2.39 1.42
C LEU A 24 5.64 3.92 1.25
N LYS A 25 5.50 4.68 2.35
CA LYS A 25 5.63 6.15 2.33
C LYS A 25 6.98 6.59 1.77
N LYS A 26 8.07 5.98 2.26
CA LYS A 26 9.43 6.29 1.79
C LYS A 26 9.59 6.00 0.30
N LYS A 27 9.10 4.86 -0.18
CA LYS A 27 9.18 4.48 -1.60
C LYS A 27 8.31 5.35 -2.50
N ALA A 28 7.13 5.78 -2.04
CA ALA A 28 6.31 6.74 -2.77
C ALA A 28 7.02 8.10 -2.92
N ALA A 29 7.67 8.58 -1.86
CA ALA A 29 8.46 9.81 -1.89
C ALA A 29 9.69 9.70 -2.82
N GLU A 30 10.41 8.58 -2.78
CA GLU A 30 11.53 8.28 -3.70
C GLU A 30 11.07 8.26 -5.17
N ALA A 31 9.85 7.78 -5.44
CA ALA A 31 9.24 7.79 -6.77
C ALA A 31 8.63 9.14 -7.18
N HIS A 32 8.80 10.18 -6.36
CA HIS A 32 8.21 11.51 -6.56
C HIS A 32 6.68 11.51 -6.69
N VAL A 33 6.01 10.58 -5.99
CA VAL A 33 4.54 10.53 -5.88
C VAL A 33 4.11 11.35 -4.66
N ASP A 34 3.09 12.20 -4.83
CA ASP A 34 2.43 12.90 -3.72
C ASP A 34 1.42 11.97 -3.06
N ALA A 35 1.91 11.05 -2.24
CA ALA A 35 1.08 10.05 -1.59
C ALA A 35 0.56 10.55 -0.23
N HIS A 36 -0.76 10.51 -0.06
CA HIS A 36 -1.46 10.81 1.18
C HIS A 36 -2.14 9.54 1.68
N TYR A 37 -1.67 9.01 2.81
CA TYR A 37 -2.19 7.79 3.37
C TYR A 37 -3.01 8.05 4.64
N TYR A 38 -4.16 7.40 4.75
CA TYR A 38 -4.85 7.25 6.03
C TYR A 38 -4.20 6.12 6.83
N GLU A 39 -3.72 6.44 8.02
CA GLU A 39 -3.05 5.52 8.92
C GLU A 39 -4.03 4.93 9.93
N GLN A 40 -4.04 3.60 10.06
CA GLN A 40 -4.93 2.89 10.98
C GLN A 40 -4.19 1.80 11.76
N ASN A 41 -4.66 1.51 12.98
CA ASN A 41 -4.12 0.46 13.85
C ASN A 41 -4.87 -0.87 13.77
N GLU A 42 -6.03 -0.90 13.11
CA GLU A 42 -6.93 -2.06 13.11
C GLU A 42 -6.51 -3.14 12.12
N GLN A 43 -5.85 -2.76 11.03
CA GLN A 43 -5.41 -3.67 9.97
C GLN A 43 -3.98 -3.34 9.56
N PRO A 44 -3.15 -4.36 9.31
CA PRO A 44 -1.81 -4.16 8.78
C PRO A 44 -1.85 -3.62 7.35
N THR A 45 -0.73 -3.05 6.91
CA THR A 45 -0.54 -2.58 5.54
C THR A 45 -0.68 -3.75 4.55
N GLY A 46 -1.56 -3.57 3.56
CA GLY A 46 -1.81 -4.59 2.54
C GLY A 46 -0.53 -4.96 1.80
N THR A 47 -0.24 -6.25 1.72
CA THR A 47 1.00 -6.77 1.14
C THR A 47 0.69 -7.65 -0.06
N CYS A 48 1.56 -7.59 -1.07
CA CYS A 48 1.45 -8.42 -2.26
C CYS A 48 2.71 -9.27 -2.38
N ALA A 49 2.54 -10.59 -2.41
CA ALA A 49 3.63 -11.52 -2.66
C ALA A 49 3.80 -11.71 -4.18
N ALA A 50 4.99 -11.45 -4.69
CA ALA A 50 5.36 -11.77 -6.05
C ALA A 50 6.18 -13.07 -6.03
N CYS A 51 5.55 -14.19 -6.37
CA CYS A 51 6.19 -15.49 -6.43
C CYS A 51 6.76 -15.67 -7.85
N ILE A 52 8.09 -15.58 -7.99
CA ILE A 52 8.78 -15.69 -9.26
C ILE A 52 9.36 -17.11 -9.39
N THR A 53 8.82 -17.88 -10.33
CA THR A 53 9.34 -19.22 -10.70
C THR A 53 9.61 -19.23 -12.20
N GLY A 54 10.88 -19.14 -12.61
CA GLY A 54 11.26 -19.00 -14.03
C GLY A 54 10.68 -17.71 -14.64
N ASP A 55 10.00 -17.83 -15.79
CA ASP A 55 9.35 -16.70 -16.48
C ASP A 55 7.92 -16.38 -16.00
N ASN A 56 7.36 -17.15 -15.06
CA ASN A 56 6.00 -16.95 -14.56
C ASN A 56 5.98 -16.09 -13.29
N ARG A 57 5.07 -15.10 -13.26
CA ARG A 57 4.78 -14.26 -12.08
C ARG A 57 3.36 -14.56 -11.59
N ASN A 58 3.24 -15.22 -10.44
CA ASN A 58 1.97 -15.29 -9.72
C ASN A 58 1.91 -14.17 -8.67
N ILE A 59 0.75 -13.53 -8.56
CA ILE A 59 0.53 -12.36 -7.68
C ILE A 59 -0.53 -12.75 -6.66
N ASP A 60 -0.12 -13.01 -5.43
CA ASP A 60 -1.03 -13.25 -4.30
C ASP A 60 -1.17 -11.97 -3.49
N ARG A 61 -2.42 -11.50 -3.34
CA ARG A 61 -2.74 -10.30 -2.55
C ARG A 61 -3.26 -10.73 -1.19
N ASP A 62 -2.48 -10.45 -0.15
CA ASP A 62 -3.01 -10.52 1.21
C ASP A 62 -3.79 -9.23 1.48
N LYS A 63 -5.12 -9.35 1.38
CA LYS A 63 -6.05 -8.37 1.96
C LYS A 63 -6.37 -8.88 3.35
N SER A 64 -5.68 -8.35 4.35
CA SER A 64 -5.91 -8.57 5.78
C SER A 64 -7.36 -9.00 6.07
N HIS A 65 -7.49 -10.30 6.37
CA HIS A 65 -8.72 -11.05 6.52
C HIS A 65 -9.70 -10.36 7.50
N LYS A 66 -10.90 -9.95 7.05
CA LYS A 66 -12.00 -9.61 7.97
C LYS A 66 -12.72 -10.90 8.41
N SER A 67 -12.23 -11.54 9.47
CA SER A 67 -13.08 -12.40 10.31
C SER A 67 -13.62 -11.59 11.48
N GLY A 68 -14.60 -10.74 11.20
CA GLY A 68 -15.38 -10.02 12.20
C GLY A 68 -16.80 -10.53 12.18
N ASN A 69 -17.07 -11.53 13.01
CA ASN A 69 -18.42 -11.98 13.36
C ASN A 69 -19.22 -10.75 13.82
N LYS A 70 -20.19 -10.28 13.03
CA LYS A 70 -21.24 -9.39 13.54
C LYS A 70 -22.15 -10.24 14.42
N SER A 71 -21.71 -10.46 15.66
CA SER A 71 -22.62 -10.87 16.72
C SER A 71 -23.54 -9.69 17.02
N SER A 72 -24.83 -10.00 17.08
CA SER A 72 -25.95 -9.10 17.29
C SER A 72 -25.74 -8.09 18.41
N MET A 73 -26.18 -6.85 18.15
CA MET A 73 -27.10 -6.08 19.01
C MET A 73 -27.58 -4.84 18.25
#